data_AF-A0A558J2I6-F1
#
_entry.id   AF-A0A558J2I6-F1
#
_cell.length_a   1.000
_cell.length_b   1.000
_cell.length_c   1.000
_cell.angle_alpha   90.00
_cell.angle_beta   90.00
_cell.angle_gamma   90.00
#
_symmetry.space_group_name_H-M   'P 1'
#
loop_
_entity.id
_entity.type
_entity.pdbx_description
1 polymer ?
#
loop_
_entity_poly.entity_id
_entity_poly.type
_entity_poly.pdbx_seq_one_letter_code
_entity_poly.pdbx_strand_id
1 'polypeptide(L)'
;MLIDTAIQNTTSQIMKSLFDKDHTITIFSKEAAQSIAATAIKVEPDNRKITLEIKYAGLSLSPYLNNDTISFDIEASRHGHDAEEIYNIEHVPAHIIQIDTHTYHLTCQLPNSIFSSDNRGALRVPFVLGMHARVYLEVFAHELNIEGKIRNLSVGGCMVDVRLEDSIALSVDQILPGVTLKFPNGEAFSTQGRIRHMRPFGNHGHAAVGIEFIDISPAATETLFHYVAEAEFEAALRSGTQHNARARSKLFIADAKEKKMQRQEEHDQLVSAQHTPLLRGVLEIAQQLQIMLMFMKNKHLLPAEILYECVDSILYMVNHDRKALQYALTYLHDEPEWVRHAIQVGSQLAMMLISRDPYAYKTREAVAGALLHTMGKPLLISEQLPSLKIHMSPPHAEILKQHVHALSKKLSVLDWTPSPTCSDIILNANERLDGSGYPTGMQAEALSEVVRLMSVIKIINKLTHERNGQHPQQPLDAYRWVNSRPEKYEKSLLVEYIQHFGLYPIGSLAKFSNGFLAWIVDVDAKGMPCKVDVVKNLAFRDTSIDTVLFSNDFNQIGRLEGTVNPSDYNVSMKKA
;
A
#
# COMPACT_ATOMS: atom_id res chain seq x y z
N MET A 1 41.45 20.50 -13.01
CA MET A 1 42.04 20.44 -11.66
C MET A 1 41.26 21.22 -10.58
N LEU A 2 40.21 21.98 -10.93
CA LEU A 2 39.23 22.58 -9.98
C LEU A 2 37.93 21.75 -9.84
N ILE A 3 37.89 20.55 -10.44
CA ILE A 3 36.68 19.71 -10.61
C ILE A 3 36.59 18.62 -9.51
N ASP A 4 37.72 18.19 -8.94
CA ASP A 4 37.73 17.11 -7.93
C ASP A 4 37.32 17.55 -6.51
N THR A 5 37.45 18.84 -6.18
CA THR A 5 37.01 19.40 -4.89
C THR A 5 35.50 19.71 -4.85
N ALA A 6 34.83 19.71 -6.00
CA ALA A 6 33.42 20.07 -6.15
C ALA A 6 32.43 18.96 -5.74
N ILE A 7 32.91 17.78 -5.34
CA ILE A 7 32.04 16.61 -5.14
C ILE A 7 31.80 16.32 -3.64
N GLN A 8 32.57 16.92 -2.73
CA GLN A 8 32.67 16.50 -1.32
C GLN A 8 31.47 16.80 -0.40
N ASN A 9 30.47 17.61 -0.78
CA ASN A 9 29.57 18.22 0.23
C ASN A 9 28.18 17.58 0.40
N THR A 10 27.63 16.85 -0.58
CA THR A 10 26.24 16.35 -0.50
C THR A 10 26.10 15.16 0.46
N THR A 11 27.01 14.20 0.38
CA THR A 11 27.05 13.07 1.32
C THR A 11 27.25 13.55 2.76
N SER A 12 28.08 14.59 2.95
CA SER A 12 28.30 15.21 4.25
C SER A 12 27.04 15.90 4.80
N GLN A 13 26.17 16.45 3.94
CA GLN A 13 24.88 17.00 4.37
C GLN A 13 23.90 15.91 4.81
N ILE A 14 23.78 14.82 4.05
CA ILE A 14 22.97 13.66 4.45
C ILE A 14 23.45 13.15 5.81
N MET A 15 24.76 12.96 5.98
CA MET A 15 25.37 12.52 7.22
C MET A 15 25.15 13.46 8.41
N LYS A 16 25.14 14.78 8.19
CA LYS A 16 24.79 15.76 9.23
C LYS A 16 23.31 15.66 9.58
N SER A 17 22.45 15.59 8.56
CA SER A 17 21.01 15.48 8.78
C SER A 17 20.66 14.25 9.63
N LEU A 18 21.35 13.12 9.44
CA LEU A 18 21.16 11.87 10.18
C LEU A 18 21.27 12.01 11.70
N PHE A 19 22.01 13.02 12.20
CA PHE A 19 22.10 13.32 13.63
C PHE A 19 21.14 14.41 14.10
N ASP A 20 20.71 15.29 13.19
CA ASP A 20 19.90 16.47 13.52
C ASP A 20 18.39 16.21 13.45
N LYS A 21 17.95 15.10 12.83
CA LYS A 21 16.53 14.74 12.67
C LYS A 21 16.31 13.25 12.94
N ASP A 22 15.06 12.84 13.12
CA ASP A 22 14.69 11.42 13.11
C ASP A 22 14.72 10.88 11.66
N HIS A 23 15.31 9.71 11.45
CA HIS A 23 15.38 9.09 10.13
C HIS A 23 15.00 7.63 10.19
N THR A 24 14.43 7.14 9.09
CA THR A 24 14.29 5.72 8.86
C THR A 24 15.26 5.29 7.78
N ILE A 25 16.07 4.27 8.07
CA ILE A 25 16.98 3.68 7.10
C ILE A 25 16.45 2.30 6.71
N THR A 26 16.27 2.08 5.43
CA THR A 26 15.65 0.87 4.88
C THR A 26 16.61 0.21 3.92
N ILE A 27 17.20 -0.91 4.32
CA ILE A 27 18.10 -1.71 3.49
C ILE A 27 17.28 -2.57 2.56
N PHE A 28 17.60 -2.52 1.27
CA PHE A 28 16.88 -3.25 0.24
C PHE A 28 17.84 -4.03 -0.67
N SER A 29 17.29 -5.02 -1.36
CA SER A 29 18.00 -5.79 -2.36
C SER A 29 17.11 -6.08 -3.55
N LYS A 30 17.75 -6.40 -4.68
CA LYS A 30 17.06 -6.89 -5.87
C LYS A 30 16.58 -8.34 -5.70
N GLU A 31 17.16 -9.07 -4.75
CA GLU A 31 16.93 -10.50 -4.50
C GLU A 31 16.02 -10.75 -3.29
N ALA A 32 16.06 -9.87 -2.27
CA ALA A 32 15.25 -10.01 -1.07
C ALA A 32 13.83 -9.46 -1.24
N ALA A 33 12.85 -10.16 -0.65
CA ALA A 33 11.45 -9.76 -0.67
C ALA A 33 11.10 -8.67 0.34
N GLN A 34 11.65 -8.79 1.53
CA GLN A 34 11.53 -7.81 2.59
C GLN A 34 12.65 -6.79 2.44
N SER A 35 12.38 -5.56 2.89
CA SER A 35 13.42 -4.61 3.24
C SER A 35 13.67 -4.69 4.74
N ILE A 36 14.89 -4.41 5.17
CA ILE A 36 15.26 -4.45 6.57
C ILE A 36 15.40 -3.03 7.11
N ALA A 37 14.68 -2.73 8.18
CA ALA A 37 14.87 -1.50 8.93
C ALA A 37 16.24 -1.51 9.63
N ALA A 38 16.96 -0.41 9.52
CA ALA A 38 18.25 -0.19 10.14
C ALA A 38 18.25 1.13 10.91
N THR A 39 19.05 1.20 11.97
CA THR A 39 19.26 2.43 12.75
C THR A 39 20.71 2.86 12.63
N ALA A 40 20.97 4.13 12.33
CA ALA A 40 22.32 4.67 12.37
C ALA A 40 22.78 4.80 13.83
N ILE A 41 23.77 3.99 14.24
CA ILE A 41 24.32 4.04 15.60
C ILE A 41 25.61 4.86 15.68
N LYS A 42 26.26 5.10 14.54
CA LYS A 42 27.46 5.92 14.44
C LYS A 42 27.54 6.54 13.04
N VAL A 43 27.83 7.83 12.96
CA VAL A 43 28.16 8.50 11.69
C VAL A 43 29.48 9.27 11.88
N GLU A 44 30.40 9.10 10.94
CA GLU A 44 31.70 9.78 10.89
C GLU A 44 31.75 10.60 9.59
N PRO A 45 31.26 11.86 9.60
CA PRO A 45 31.13 12.67 8.39
C PRO A 45 32.45 12.86 7.63
N ASP A 46 33.55 13.08 8.36
CA ASP A 46 34.87 13.34 7.78
C ASP A 46 35.41 12.11 7.05
N ASN A 47 35.09 10.91 7.54
CA ASN A 47 35.53 9.63 6.97
C ASN A 47 34.50 9.01 6.01
N ARG A 48 33.34 9.65 5.84
CA ARG A 48 32.16 9.08 5.13
C ARG A 48 31.77 7.69 5.65
N LYS A 49 32.01 7.49 6.94
CA LYS A 49 31.64 6.40 7.85
C LYS A 49 30.17 6.38 8.24
N ILE A 50 29.39 5.33 7.98
CA ILE A 50 28.18 5.10 8.76
C ILE A 50 28.13 3.66 9.28
N THR A 51 27.83 3.49 10.57
CA THR A 51 27.56 2.18 11.16
C THR A 51 26.07 2.07 11.41
N LEU A 52 25.48 1.07 10.78
CA LEU A 52 24.06 0.74 10.89
C LEU A 52 23.90 -0.47 11.81
N GLU A 53 22.96 -0.39 12.74
CA GLU A 53 22.47 -1.53 13.50
C GLU A 53 21.22 -2.09 12.83
N ILE A 54 21.20 -3.39 12.65
CA ILE A 54 20.07 -4.16 12.15
C ILE A 54 19.65 -5.14 13.23
N LYS A 55 18.35 -5.16 13.53
CA LYS A 55 17.71 -6.25 14.28
C LYS A 55 16.96 -7.13 13.30
N TYR A 56 17.52 -8.28 12.99
CA TYR A 56 17.01 -9.20 11.97
C TYR A 56 17.02 -10.63 12.49
N ALA A 57 15.82 -11.21 12.55
CA ALA A 57 15.60 -12.58 13.01
C ALA A 57 15.82 -13.64 11.93
N GLY A 58 16.08 -13.24 10.68
CA GLY A 58 16.27 -14.18 9.58
C GLY A 58 17.64 -14.87 9.62
N LEU A 59 17.75 -15.95 8.84
CA LEU A 59 18.89 -16.87 8.87
C LEU A 59 20.22 -16.23 8.41
N SER A 60 20.16 -15.26 7.49
CA SER A 60 21.35 -14.57 6.96
C SER A 60 21.00 -13.25 6.30
N LEU A 61 21.92 -12.29 6.37
CA LEU A 61 21.89 -11.05 5.59
C LEU A 61 22.43 -11.22 4.16
N SER A 62 22.86 -12.42 3.75
CA SER A 62 23.39 -12.67 2.42
C SER A 62 22.50 -12.18 1.26
N PRO A 63 21.15 -12.26 1.31
CA PRO A 63 20.31 -11.75 0.21
C PRO A 63 20.37 -10.23 0.05
N TYR A 64 20.87 -9.51 1.06
CA TYR A 64 20.99 -8.06 1.06
C TYR A 64 22.37 -7.57 0.62
N LEU A 65 23.29 -8.51 0.37
CA LEU A 65 24.65 -8.24 -0.06
C LEU A 65 24.82 -8.59 -1.53
N ASN A 66 25.50 -7.69 -2.24
CA ASN A 66 25.97 -7.96 -3.60
C ASN A 66 27.42 -7.53 -3.72
N ASN A 67 28.35 -8.49 -3.84
CA ASN A 67 29.80 -8.23 -3.89
C ASN A 67 30.30 -7.31 -2.77
N ASP A 68 29.99 -7.62 -1.51
CA ASP A 68 30.32 -6.83 -0.31
C ASP A 68 29.74 -5.41 -0.31
N THR A 69 28.72 -5.14 -1.13
CA THR A 69 27.97 -3.89 -1.12
C THR A 69 26.53 -4.09 -0.68
N ILE A 70 25.95 -3.06 -0.06
CA ILE A 70 24.53 -2.98 0.30
C ILE A 70 23.90 -1.75 -0.37
N SER A 71 22.58 -1.75 -0.47
CA SER A 71 21.82 -0.58 -0.92
C SER A 71 20.77 -0.24 0.11
N PHE A 72 20.55 1.05 0.35
CA PHE A 72 19.57 1.50 1.33
C PHE A 72 18.97 2.86 0.97
N ASP A 73 17.76 3.05 1.45
CA ASP A 73 17.06 4.33 1.43
C ASP A 73 17.22 4.99 2.80
N ILE A 74 17.39 6.32 2.82
CA ILE A 74 17.34 7.14 4.03
C ILE A 74 16.14 8.07 3.89
N GLU A 75 15.18 7.93 4.78
CA GLU A 75 13.97 8.75 4.86
C GLU A 75 14.08 9.69 6.07
N ALA A 76 14.21 11.00 5.82
CA ALA A 76 14.23 11.98 6.89
C ALA A 76 12.81 12.36 7.33
N SER A 77 12.52 12.19 8.62
CA SER A 77 11.22 12.51 9.20
C SER A 77 10.97 14.02 9.22
N ARG A 78 9.70 14.40 9.04
CA ARG A 78 9.26 15.80 9.01
C ARG A 78 9.55 16.55 10.33
N HIS A 79 10.01 17.79 10.19
CA HIS A 79 9.79 18.85 11.17
C HIS A 79 9.22 20.09 10.45
N GLY A 80 7.92 20.36 10.62
CA GLY A 80 7.26 21.55 10.07
C GLY A 80 6.74 21.41 8.62
N HIS A 81 6.92 22.45 7.81
CA HIS A 81 6.37 22.59 6.45
C HIS A 81 7.21 21.95 5.34
N ASP A 82 8.31 21.26 5.67
CA ASP A 82 9.20 20.68 4.65
C ASP A 82 8.71 19.30 4.15
N ALA A 83 8.97 19.02 2.87
CA ALA A 83 8.66 17.74 2.24
C ALA A 83 9.60 16.62 2.76
N GLU A 84 9.11 15.37 2.75
CA GLU A 84 9.94 14.20 3.07
C GLU A 84 11.14 14.09 2.10
N GLU A 85 12.34 13.98 2.67
CA GLU A 85 13.56 13.72 1.91
C GLU A 85 13.81 12.22 1.91
N ILE A 86 13.88 11.63 0.71
CA ILE A 86 14.27 10.24 0.55
C ILE A 86 15.54 10.20 -0.30
N TYR A 87 16.62 9.72 0.30
CA TYR A 87 17.89 9.51 -0.38
C TYR A 87 18.04 8.03 -0.69
N ASN A 88 18.18 7.71 -1.98
CA ASN A 88 18.48 6.38 -2.43
C ASN A 88 20.00 6.24 -2.64
N ILE A 89 20.64 5.31 -1.93
CA ILE A 89 22.08 5.04 -2.03
C ILE A 89 22.29 3.57 -2.40
N GLU A 90 22.91 3.32 -3.54
CA GLU A 90 23.15 1.97 -4.06
C GLU A 90 24.62 1.59 -4.05
N HIS A 91 24.90 0.28 -3.95
CA HIS A 91 26.23 -0.32 -4.06
C HIS A 91 27.26 0.27 -3.06
N VAL A 92 26.85 0.47 -1.81
CA VAL A 92 27.70 0.97 -0.73
C VAL A 92 28.53 -0.16 -0.15
N PRO A 93 29.88 -0.09 -0.22
CA PRO A 93 30.74 -1.09 0.42
C PRO A 93 30.43 -1.18 1.92
N ALA A 94 30.18 -2.39 2.41
CA ALA A 94 29.80 -2.62 3.79
C ALA A 94 30.56 -3.80 4.40
N HIS A 95 31.05 -3.59 5.63
CA HIS A 95 31.61 -4.65 6.45
C HIS A 95 30.61 -5.04 7.55
N ILE A 96 30.27 -6.32 7.62
CA ILE A 96 29.21 -6.83 8.50
C ILE A 96 29.83 -7.60 9.65
N ILE A 97 29.37 -7.29 10.86
CA ILE A 97 29.73 -8.00 12.08
C ILE A 97 28.42 -8.44 12.74
N GLN A 98 28.27 -9.75 12.96
CA GLN A 98 27.18 -10.27 13.78
C GLN A 98 27.55 -10.09 15.26
N ILE A 99 26.72 -9.36 15.99
CA ILE A 99 26.94 -9.06 17.41
C ILE A 99 26.32 -10.16 18.28
N ASP A 100 25.11 -10.59 17.93
CA ASP A 100 24.40 -11.69 18.58
C ASP A 100 23.48 -12.41 17.57
N THR A 101 22.59 -13.29 18.06
CA THR A 101 21.72 -14.12 17.20
C THR A 101 20.78 -13.31 16.30
N HIS A 102 20.43 -12.08 16.67
CA HIS A 102 19.47 -11.24 15.94
C HIS A 102 19.99 -9.85 15.60
N THR A 103 21.21 -9.50 16.01
CA THR A 103 21.75 -8.15 15.85
C THR A 103 23.01 -8.16 14.98
N TYR A 104 23.02 -7.31 13.95
CA TYR A 104 24.15 -7.11 13.04
C TYR A 104 24.55 -5.64 12.99
N HIS A 105 25.86 -5.38 12.94
CA HIS A 105 26.42 -4.06 12.71
C HIS A 105 27.06 -4.00 11.32
N LEU A 106 26.65 -3.03 10.51
CA LEU A 106 27.12 -2.83 9.15
C LEU A 106 27.87 -1.51 9.06
N THR A 107 29.18 -1.56 8.90
CA THR A 107 30.00 -0.37 8.67
C THR A 107 30.08 -0.11 7.18
N CYS A 108 29.41 0.94 6.73
CA CYS A 108 29.20 1.27 5.33
C CYS A 108 30.04 2.51 4.95
N GLN A 109 30.76 2.42 3.84
CA GLN A 109 31.58 3.51 3.31
C GLN A 109 30.79 4.28 2.24
N LEU A 110 30.23 5.45 2.61
CA LEU A 110 29.44 6.23 1.66
C LEU A 110 30.31 6.80 0.51
N PRO A 111 29.74 6.90 -0.71
CA PRO A 111 30.43 7.48 -1.85
C PRO A 111 30.72 8.98 -1.63
N ASN A 112 31.68 9.51 -2.40
CA ASN A 112 32.00 10.95 -2.38
C ASN A 112 30.79 11.79 -2.80
N SER A 113 29.90 11.23 -3.63
CA SER A 113 28.70 11.87 -4.12
C SER A 113 27.51 10.92 -4.15
N ILE A 114 26.30 11.49 -4.05
CA ILE A 114 25.05 10.78 -4.39
C ILE A 114 24.77 10.77 -5.90
N PHE A 115 25.48 11.58 -6.69
CA PHE A 115 25.45 11.48 -8.14
C PHE A 115 26.11 10.15 -8.53
N SER A 116 25.30 9.21 -9.02
CA SER A 116 25.78 7.93 -9.53
C SER A 116 25.86 7.97 -11.05
N SER A 117 26.81 7.23 -11.64
CA SER A 117 26.76 6.91 -13.06
C SER A 117 25.97 5.63 -13.25
N ASP A 118 25.11 5.57 -14.26
CA ASP A 118 24.48 4.31 -14.63
C ASP A 118 25.49 3.31 -15.24
N ASN A 119 25.03 2.09 -15.52
CA ASN A 119 25.88 1.03 -16.11
C ASN A 119 26.46 1.41 -17.49
N ARG A 120 25.95 2.46 -18.15
CA ARG A 120 26.42 2.99 -19.43
C ARG A 120 27.28 4.24 -19.26
N GLY A 121 27.59 4.63 -18.01
CA GLY A 121 28.43 5.79 -17.69
C GLY A 121 27.71 7.13 -17.70
N ALA A 122 26.38 7.17 -17.90
CA ALA A 122 25.62 8.41 -17.90
C ALA A 122 25.33 8.87 -16.47
N LEU A 123 25.55 10.15 -16.18
CA LEU A 123 25.27 10.76 -14.88
C LEU A 123 23.77 10.68 -14.56
N ARG A 124 23.44 10.13 -13.38
CA ARG A 124 22.10 10.16 -12.79
C ARG A 124 22.05 11.27 -11.75
N VAL A 125 21.18 12.24 -12.01
CA VAL A 125 20.95 13.39 -11.14
C VAL A 125 19.82 13.04 -10.17
N PRO A 126 20.08 12.85 -8.87
CA PRO A 126 19.04 12.71 -7.88
C PRO A 126 18.34 14.06 -7.64
N PHE A 127 17.03 14.02 -7.44
CA PHE A 127 16.24 15.19 -7.11
C PHE A 127 16.29 15.39 -5.60
N VAL A 128 16.97 16.45 -5.17
CA VAL A 128 17.15 16.82 -3.76
C VAL A 128 16.04 17.78 -3.29
N LEU A 129 16.06 18.19 -2.02
CA LEU A 129 14.99 19.00 -1.40
C LEU A 129 14.60 20.21 -2.27
N GLY A 130 13.30 20.28 -2.60
CA GLY A 130 12.69 21.34 -3.39
C GLY A 130 12.90 21.23 -4.90
N MET A 131 13.51 20.15 -5.39
CA MET A 131 13.40 19.71 -6.79
C MET A 131 12.21 18.77 -6.91
N HIS A 132 11.12 19.26 -7.48
CA HIS A 132 9.91 18.46 -7.73
C HIS A 132 9.68 18.35 -9.23
N ALA A 133 9.31 17.17 -9.71
CA ALA A 133 8.72 17.00 -11.03
C ALA A 133 7.84 15.75 -11.00
N ARG A 134 6.82 15.75 -11.86
CA ARG A 134 5.85 14.66 -11.97
C ARG A 134 6.18 13.81 -13.17
N VAL A 135 5.76 12.55 -13.11
CA VAL A 135 5.74 11.66 -14.27
C VAL A 135 4.31 11.16 -14.47
N TYR A 136 3.90 11.06 -15.74
CA TYR A 136 2.69 10.37 -16.14
C TYR A 136 3.09 9.16 -16.99
N LEU A 137 2.73 7.98 -16.51
CA LEU A 137 3.00 6.69 -17.14
C LEU A 137 1.72 6.20 -17.81
N GLU A 138 1.70 6.22 -19.14
CA GLU A 138 0.66 5.57 -19.92
C GLU A 138 0.96 4.06 -19.94
N VAL A 139 0.17 3.29 -19.21
CA VAL A 139 0.38 1.83 -19.01
C VAL A 139 -0.29 1.04 -20.12
N PHE A 140 -1.52 1.40 -20.42
CA PHE A 140 -2.32 0.91 -21.54
C PHE A 140 -2.79 2.12 -22.33
N ALA A 141 -2.57 2.10 -23.64
CA ALA A 141 -2.82 3.25 -24.50
C ALA A 141 -4.24 3.79 -24.29
N HIS A 142 -4.35 5.05 -23.87
CA HIS A 142 -5.60 5.78 -23.60
C HIS A 142 -6.52 5.19 -22.52
N GLU A 143 -6.14 4.11 -21.85
CA GLU A 143 -6.98 3.39 -20.89
C GLU A 143 -6.52 3.60 -19.43
N LEU A 144 -5.20 3.60 -19.20
CA LEU A 144 -4.66 3.75 -17.85
C LEU A 144 -3.42 4.64 -17.83
N ASN A 145 -3.53 5.74 -17.08
CA ASN A 145 -2.41 6.61 -16.73
C ASN A 145 -2.14 6.55 -15.24
N ILE A 146 -0.87 6.34 -14.86
CA ILE A 146 -0.39 6.39 -13.48
C ILE A 146 0.41 7.67 -13.29
N GLU A 147 0.13 8.40 -12.22
CA GLU A 147 0.91 9.55 -11.81
C GLU A 147 1.97 9.15 -10.78
N GLY A 148 3.17 9.73 -10.90
CA GLY A 148 4.27 9.52 -9.97
C GLY A 148 5.16 10.75 -9.82
N LYS A 149 6.16 10.63 -8.95
CA LYS A 149 7.18 11.68 -8.69
C LYS A 149 8.54 11.24 -9.24
N ILE A 150 9.24 12.14 -9.90
CA ILE A 150 10.61 11.87 -10.37
C ILE A 150 11.57 11.94 -9.19
N ARG A 151 12.40 10.92 -9.03
CA ARG A 151 13.41 10.82 -7.97
C ARG A 151 14.83 10.98 -8.47
N ASN A 152 15.10 10.52 -9.69
CA ASN A 152 16.33 10.86 -10.39
C ASN A 152 16.11 10.86 -11.90
N LEU A 153 17.02 11.52 -12.62
CA LEU A 153 16.96 11.66 -14.07
C LEU A 153 18.36 11.46 -14.69
N SER A 154 18.41 10.73 -15.80
CA SER A 154 19.53 10.73 -16.74
C SER A 154 19.02 10.82 -18.17
N VAL A 155 19.95 10.88 -19.12
CA VAL A 155 19.64 10.87 -20.56
C VAL A 155 19.05 9.52 -21.00
N GLY A 156 19.36 8.44 -20.27
CA GLY A 156 18.90 7.09 -20.59
C GLY A 156 17.62 6.66 -19.87
N GLY A 157 17.12 7.43 -18.90
CA GLY A 157 15.98 7.01 -18.10
C GLY A 157 15.77 7.82 -16.82
N CYS A 158 14.83 7.35 -15.99
CA CYS A 158 14.54 7.94 -14.70
C CYS A 158 14.13 6.88 -13.67
N MET A 159 14.36 7.18 -12.40
CA MET A 159 13.68 6.51 -11.30
C MET A 159 12.47 7.35 -10.90
N VAL A 160 11.33 6.68 -10.76
CA VAL A 160 10.09 7.31 -10.34
C VAL A 160 9.51 6.59 -9.14
N ASP A 161 8.78 7.36 -8.35
CA ASP A 161 8.02 6.90 -7.20
C ASP A 161 6.53 6.93 -7.57
N VAL A 162 5.86 5.78 -7.46
CA VAL A 162 4.41 5.63 -7.65
C VAL A 162 3.79 5.01 -6.41
N ARG A 163 2.49 5.24 -6.20
CA ARG A 163 1.75 4.58 -5.11
C ARG A 163 1.76 3.07 -5.33
N LEU A 164 1.88 2.31 -4.25
CA LEU A 164 1.96 0.85 -4.33
C LEU A 164 0.72 0.24 -4.99
N GLU A 165 -0.46 0.82 -4.78
CA GLU A 165 -1.71 0.40 -5.43
C GLU A 165 -1.68 0.55 -6.96
N ASP A 166 -1.04 1.61 -7.46
CA ASP A 166 -0.93 1.88 -8.90
C ASP A 166 0.13 0.97 -9.53
N SER A 167 1.19 0.62 -8.77
CA SER A 167 2.25 -0.29 -9.21
C SER A 167 1.73 -1.67 -9.65
N ILE A 168 0.52 -2.04 -9.20
CA ILE A 168 -0.13 -3.31 -9.54
C ILE A 168 -0.35 -3.45 -11.05
N ALA A 169 -0.60 -2.36 -11.77
CA ALA A 169 -0.78 -2.42 -13.22
C ALA A 169 0.55 -2.49 -14.00
N LEU A 170 1.67 -2.26 -13.33
CA LEU A 170 3.00 -2.27 -13.91
C LEU A 170 3.63 -3.66 -13.86
N SER A 171 4.53 -3.96 -14.79
CA SER A 171 5.35 -5.16 -14.78
C SER A 171 6.78 -4.89 -15.27
N VAL A 172 7.76 -5.61 -14.74
CA VAL A 172 9.15 -5.56 -15.23
C VAL A 172 9.19 -6.01 -16.69
N ASP A 173 10.02 -5.33 -17.48
CA ASP A 173 10.17 -5.45 -18.93
C ASP A 173 8.95 -4.97 -19.76
N GLN A 174 7.89 -4.48 -19.13
CA GLN A 174 6.77 -3.84 -19.81
C GLN A 174 7.23 -2.60 -20.57
N ILE A 175 6.78 -2.47 -21.82
CA ILE A 175 6.90 -1.25 -22.62
C ILE A 175 5.72 -0.35 -22.28
N LEU A 176 6.02 0.89 -21.93
CA LEU A 176 5.07 1.96 -21.69
C LEU A 176 4.92 2.78 -22.99
N PRO A 177 3.72 2.83 -23.60
CA PRO A 177 3.44 3.67 -24.76
C PRO A 177 3.78 5.15 -24.56
N GLY A 178 3.73 5.64 -23.32
CA GLY A 178 4.03 7.01 -22.99
C GLY A 178 4.62 7.16 -21.59
N VAL A 179 5.71 7.91 -21.50
CA VAL A 179 6.34 8.38 -20.28
C VAL A 179 6.50 9.88 -20.44
N THR A 180 5.67 10.64 -19.72
CA THR A 180 5.68 12.11 -19.77
C THR A 180 6.23 12.67 -18.47
N LEU A 181 7.42 13.26 -18.53
CA LEU A 181 7.99 14.05 -17.45
C LEU A 181 7.41 15.45 -17.51
N LYS A 182 7.01 16.00 -16.36
CA LYS A 182 6.47 17.35 -16.26
C LYS A 182 7.15 18.13 -15.14
N PHE A 183 7.75 19.25 -15.51
CA PHE A 183 8.47 20.12 -14.60
C PHE A 183 7.58 21.27 -14.07
N PRO A 184 7.90 21.82 -12.88
CA PRO A 184 7.10 22.87 -12.23
C PRO A 184 6.91 24.17 -13.02
N ASN A 185 7.81 24.48 -13.97
CA ASN A 185 7.69 25.60 -14.89
C ASN A 185 6.71 25.38 -16.05
N GLY A 186 6.13 24.19 -16.16
CA GLY A 186 5.22 23.79 -17.22
C GLY A 186 5.88 23.12 -18.41
N GLU A 187 7.21 23.03 -18.45
CA GLU A 187 7.91 22.24 -19.47
C GLU A 187 7.64 20.75 -19.29
N ALA A 188 7.62 20.02 -20.42
CA ALA A 188 7.36 18.59 -20.42
C ALA A 188 8.24 17.88 -21.45
N PHE A 189 8.50 16.61 -21.19
CA PHE A 189 9.22 15.69 -22.06
C PHE A 189 8.43 14.40 -22.18
N SER A 190 8.13 13.95 -23.40
CA SER A 190 7.39 12.71 -23.63
C SER A 190 8.20 11.77 -24.51
N THR A 191 8.24 10.50 -24.10
CA THR A 191 8.93 9.42 -24.82
C THR A 191 8.25 8.08 -24.53
N GLN A 192 8.65 7.01 -25.20
CA GLN A 192 8.35 5.65 -24.74
C GLN A 192 9.34 5.24 -23.66
N GLY A 193 8.94 4.28 -22.82
CA GLY A 193 9.81 3.73 -21.79
C GLY A 193 9.69 2.22 -21.64
N ARG A 194 10.69 1.61 -21.03
CA ARG A 194 10.67 0.21 -20.59
C ARG A 194 10.95 0.13 -19.10
N ILE A 195 10.08 -0.55 -18.37
CA ILE A 195 10.31 -0.81 -16.94
C ILE A 195 11.46 -1.79 -16.80
N ARG A 196 12.52 -1.42 -16.07
CA ARG A 196 13.71 -2.26 -15.87
C ARG A 196 13.73 -2.95 -14.52
N HIS A 197 13.21 -2.30 -13.50
CA HIS A 197 13.13 -2.85 -12.16
C HIS A 197 12.07 -2.13 -11.34
N MET A 198 11.50 -2.85 -10.38
CA MET A 198 10.55 -2.36 -9.41
C MET A 198 10.88 -2.91 -8.04
N ARG A 199 10.64 -2.12 -7.00
CA ARG A 199 10.79 -2.54 -5.59
C ARG A 199 9.88 -1.69 -4.68
N PRO A 200 9.56 -2.16 -3.46
CA PRO A 200 8.94 -1.29 -2.47
C PRO A 200 9.91 -0.15 -2.17
N PHE A 201 9.37 1.05 -1.98
CA PHE A 201 10.16 2.25 -1.74
C PHE A 201 9.77 2.87 -0.41
N GLY A 202 10.76 2.89 0.49
CA GLY A 202 10.59 3.29 1.87
C GLY A 202 9.48 2.55 2.61
N ASN A 203 8.96 3.18 3.66
CA ASN A 203 7.90 2.61 4.50
C ASN A 203 6.49 3.12 4.21
N HIS A 204 6.32 4.02 3.25
CA HIS A 204 5.10 4.83 3.09
C HIS A 204 4.10 4.31 2.03
N GLY A 205 4.12 3.01 1.69
CA GLY A 205 3.17 2.47 0.71
C GLY A 205 3.44 2.93 -0.73
N HIS A 206 4.72 3.12 -1.08
CA HIS A 206 5.18 3.52 -2.40
C HIS A 206 6.06 2.44 -3.05
N ALA A 207 6.20 2.52 -4.38
CA ALA A 207 7.06 1.66 -5.17
C ALA A 207 8.01 2.51 -6.04
N ALA A 208 9.29 2.13 -6.03
CA ALA A 208 10.31 2.71 -6.88
C ALA A 208 10.33 1.93 -8.19
N VAL A 209 10.19 2.65 -9.30
CA VAL A 209 10.12 2.09 -10.65
C VAL A 209 11.23 2.72 -11.50
N GLY A 210 12.19 1.89 -11.91
CA GLY A 210 13.26 2.31 -12.80
C GLY A 210 12.84 2.15 -14.26
N ILE A 211 12.87 3.23 -15.01
CA ILE A 211 12.39 3.29 -16.40
C ILE A 211 13.57 3.64 -17.31
N GLU A 212 13.81 2.82 -18.33
CA GLU A 212 14.69 3.13 -19.46
C GLU A 212 13.88 3.86 -20.53
N PHE A 213 14.36 5.00 -21.03
CA PHE A 213 13.74 5.66 -22.17
C PHE A 213 14.13 4.95 -23.46
N ILE A 214 13.15 4.72 -24.34
CA ILE A 214 13.32 4.05 -25.63
C ILE A 214 12.76 4.90 -26.76
N ASP A 215 13.24 4.66 -27.98
CA ASP A 215 12.79 5.32 -29.22
C ASP A 215 12.86 6.86 -29.18
N ILE A 216 13.91 7.39 -28.54
CA ILE A 216 14.14 8.84 -28.44
C ILE A 216 14.70 9.39 -29.75
N SER A 217 14.05 10.41 -30.32
CA SER A 217 14.58 11.13 -31.48
C SER A 217 15.81 11.97 -31.12
N PRO A 218 16.73 12.25 -32.06
CA PRO A 218 17.90 13.10 -31.79
C PRO A 218 17.57 14.47 -31.17
N ALA A 219 16.51 15.14 -31.64
CA ALA A 219 16.05 16.42 -31.10
C ALA A 219 15.50 16.30 -29.66
N ALA A 220 14.79 15.20 -29.37
CA ALA A 220 14.32 14.92 -28.03
C ALA A 220 15.49 14.61 -27.08
N THR A 221 16.53 13.92 -27.57
CA THR A 221 17.76 13.65 -26.81
C THR A 221 18.47 14.95 -26.42
N GLU A 222 18.61 15.93 -27.33
CA GLU A 222 19.19 17.25 -27.02
C GLU A 222 18.39 17.99 -25.92
N THR A 223 17.07 17.95 -26.02
CA THR A 223 16.17 18.53 -25.00
C THR A 223 16.38 17.86 -23.64
N LEU A 224 16.49 16.52 -23.62
CA LEU A 224 16.72 15.78 -22.39
C LEU A 224 18.09 16.05 -21.77
N PHE A 225 19.15 16.19 -22.59
CA PHE A 225 20.46 16.65 -22.13
C PHE A 225 20.37 18.01 -21.43
N HIS A 226 19.59 18.94 -21.98
CA HIS A 226 19.37 20.25 -21.35
C HIS A 226 18.70 20.11 -19.97
N TYR A 227 17.64 19.30 -19.85
CA TYR A 227 16.97 19.08 -18.57
C TYR A 227 17.85 18.39 -17.54
N VAL A 228 18.67 17.42 -17.95
CA VAL A 228 19.64 16.76 -17.06
C VAL A 228 20.68 17.78 -16.57
N ALA A 229 21.21 18.63 -17.45
CA ALA A 229 22.19 19.65 -17.08
C ALA A 229 21.60 20.72 -16.12
N GLU A 230 20.35 21.14 -16.34
CA GLU A 230 19.65 22.06 -15.43
C GLU A 230 19.36 21.41 -14.07
N ALA A 231 18.99 20.13 -14.05
CA ALA A 231 18.81 19.36 -12.83
C ALA A 231 20.13 19.19 -12.06
N GLU A 232 21.23 18.88 -12.76
CA GLU A 232 22.57 18.79 -12.16
C GLU A 232 22.97 20.11 -11.52
N PHE A 233 22.77 21.22 -12.24
CA PHE A 233 23.04 22.56 -11.75
C PHE A 233 22.23 22.90 -10.50
N GLU A 234 20.92 22.69 -10.51
CA GLU A 234 20.05 22.99 -9.37
C GLU A 234 20.39 22.11 -8.16
N ALA A 235 20.69 20.83 -8.37
CA ALA A 235 21.12 19.92 -7.30
C ALA A 235 22.43 20.40 -6.67
N ALA A 236 23.43 20.78 -7.48
CA ALA A 236 24.69 21.32 -6.99
C ALA A 236 24.52 22.65 -6.22
N LEU A 237 23.62 23.53 -6.68
CA LEU A 237 23.30 24.79 -5.99
C LEU A 237 22.68 24.53 -4.61
N ARG A 238 21.71 23.62 -4.53
CA ARG A 238 20.98 23.29 -3.28
C ARG A 238 21.82 22.53 -2.29
N SER A 239 22.73 21.70 -2.75
CA SER A 239 23.71 21.01 -1.91
C SER A 239 24.84 21.90 -1.39
N GLY A 240 24.81 23.22 -1.69
CA GLY A 240 25.81 24.18 -1.22
C GLY A 240 27.17 24.05 -1.90
N THR A 241 27.22 23.42 -3.08
CA THR A 241 28.43 23.09 -3.83
C THR A 241 28.87 24.21 -4.77
N GLN A 242 27.94 25.09 -5.20
CA GLN A 242 28.25 26.28 -5.98
C GLN A 242 27.95 27.57 -5.21
N HIS A 243 28.95 28.45 -5.09
CA HIS A 243 28.84 29.77 -4.45
C HIS A 243 28.59 30.94 -5.42
N ASN A 244 28.45 30.65 -6.73
CA ASN A 244 28.21 31.70 -7.71
C ASN A 244 26.74 32.12 -7.72
N ALA A 245 26.51 33.43 -7.68
CA ALA A 245 25.20 34.09 -7.68
C ALA A 245 24.42 33.98 -9.01
N ARG A 246 24.35 32.80 -9.63
CA ARG A 246 23.41 32.53 -10.71
C ARG A 246 22.01 32.33 -10.13
N ALA A 247 20.99 32.79 -10.85
CA ALA A 247 19.60 32.54 -10.51
C ALA A 247 19.30 31.03 -10.54
N ARG A 248 18.38 30.56 -9.68
CA ARG A 248 17.89 29.17 -9.65
C ARG A 248 17.44 28.72 -11.03
N SER A 249 17.52 27.41 -11.31
CA SER A 249 16.99 26.86 -12.54
C SER A 249 15.50 27.17 -12.63
N LYS A 250 15.07 27.72 -13.77
CA LYS A 250 13.64 28.00 -14.00
C LYS A 250 12.83 26.72 -13.98
N LEU A 251 13.43 25.58 -14.32
CA LEU A 251 12.79 24.27 -14.39
C LEU A 251 12.07 23.90 -13.09
N PHE A 252 12.65 24.25 -11.93
CA PHE A 252 12.13 23.91 -10.61
C PHE A 252 11.38 25.05 -9.90
N ILE A 253 11.00 26.10 -10.63
CA ILE A 253 10.18 27.20 -10.08
C ILE A 253 8.71 26.87 -10.31
N ALA A 254 8.00 26.52 -9.23
CA ALA A 254 6.59 26.15 -9.28
C ALA A 254 5.67 27.31 -9.71
N ASP A 255 4.82 27.03 -10.69
CA ASP A 255 3.70 27.88 -11.06
C ASP A 255 2.59 27.89 -9.98
N ALA A 256 1.54 28.68 -10.18
CA ALA A 256 0.46 28.81 -9.19
C ALA A 256 -0.35 27.51 -9.02
N LYS A 257 -0.42 26.68 -10.07
CA LYS A 257 -1.17 25.42 -10.07
C LYS A 257 -0.44 24.36 -9.25
N GLU A 258 0.86 24.20 -9.47
CA GLU A 258 1.71 23.25 -8.75
C GLU A 258 1.77 23.60 -7.25
N LYS A 259 1.88 24.89 -6.90
CA LYS A 259 1.81 25.35 -5.49
C LYS A 259 0.49 25.01 -4.79
N LYS A 260 -0.62 24.89 -5.52
CA LYS A 260 -1.91 24.47 -4.95
C LYS A 260 -1.92 22.96 -4.71
N MET A 261 -1.40 22.19 -5.67
CA MET A 261 -1.34 20.73 -5.57
C MET A 261 -0.40 20.28 -4.44
N GLN A 262 0.78 20.90 -4.32
CA GLN A 262 1.73 20.62 -3.22
C GLN A 262 1.09 20.84 -1.84
N ARG A 263 0.39 21.96 -1.64
CA ARG A 263 -0.33 22.23 -0.37
C ARG A 263 -1.43 21.23 -0.05
N GLN A 264 -2.10 20.71 -1.07
CA GLN A 264 -3.13 19.68 -0.88
C GLN A 264 -2.48 18.35 -0.45
N GLU A 265 -1.42 17.92 -1.14
CA GLU A 265 -0.67 16.71 -0.79
C GLU A 265 -0.07 16.80 0.63
N GLU A 266 0.46 17.96 1.00
CA GLU A 266 0.96 18.23 2.36
C GLU A 266 -0.13 18.05 3.42
N HIS A 267 -1.34 18.56 3.15
CA HIS A 267 -2.49 18.42 4.04
C HIS A 267 -2.94 16.97 4.18
N ASP A 268 -3.04 16.23 3.08
CA ASP A 268 -3.45 14.83 3.08
C ASP A 268 -2.46 13.93 3.85
N GLN A 269 -1.16 14.24 3.81
CA GLN A 269 -0.13 13.50 4.56
C GLN A 269 -0.09 13.82 6.06
N LEU A 270 -0.41 15.06 6.47
CA LEU A 270 -0.41 15.47 7.88
C LEU A 270 -1.46 14.73 8.71
N VAL A 271 -2.55 14.29 8.07
CA VAL A 271 -3.63 13.55 8.74
C VAL A 271 -3.18 12.12 9.09
N SER A 272 -2.39 11.46 8.25
CA SER A 272 -1.96 10.05 8.40
C SER A 272 -1.05 9.75 9.61
N ALA A 273 -0.57 10.77 10.33
CA ALA A 273 0.45 10.61 11.39
C ALA A 273 -0.11 10.22 12.77
N GLN A 274 -1.43 10.09 12.95
CA GLN A 274 -2.09 9.93 14.27
C GLN A 274 -2.74 8.56 14.49
N HIS A 275 -2.24 7.51 13.85
CA HIS A 275 -2.87 6.18 13.91
C HIS A 275 -2.61 5.44 15.24
N THR A 276 -3.65 4.78 15.76
CA THR A 276 -3.50 3.84 16.88
C THR A 276 -2.61 2.63 16.49
N PRO A 277 -1.96 1.94 17.45
CA PRO A 277 -1.11 0.78 17.14
C PRO A 277 -1.85 -0.33 16.38
N LEU A 278 -3.12 -0.56 16.70
CA LEU A 278 -3.91 -1.60 16.05
C LEU A 278 -4.28 -1.21 14.60
N LEU A 279 -4.63 0.06 14.38
CA LEU A 279 -4.84 0.58 13.03
C LEU A 279 -3.55 0.48 12.20
N ARG A 280 -2.41 0.84 12.79
CA ARG A 280 -1.10 0.70 12.15
C ARG A 280 -0.85 -0.76 11.73
N GLY A 281 -1.12 -1.73 12.59
CA GLY A 281 -0.99 -3.15 12.24
C GLY A 281 -1.89 -3.59 11.09
N VAL A 282 -3.13 -3.09 11.01
CA VAL A 282 -4.04 -3.37 9.88
C VAL A 282 -3.54 -2.76 8.56
N LEU A 283 -3.03 -1.52 8.60
CA LEU A 283 -2.46 -0.85 7.42
C LEU A 283 -1.14 -1.49 6.98
N GLU A 284 -0.32 -1.95 7.92
CA GLU A 284 0.89 -2.74 7.63
C GLU A 284 0.53 -4.02 6.88
N ILE A 285 -0.52 -4.76 7.29
CA ILE A 285 -1.01 -5.92 6.52
C ILE A 285 -1.43 -5.52 5.10
N ALA A 286 -2.12 -4.40 4.93
CA ALA A 286 -2.53 -3.90 3.61
C ALA A 286 -1.35 -3.62 2.70
N GLN A 287 -0.31 -2.98 3.22
CA GLN A 287 0.94 -2.74 2.52
C GLN A 287 1.64 -4.06 2.15
N GLN A 288 1.75 -5.00 3.10
CA GLN A 288 2.43 -6.28 2.89
C GLN A 288 1.75 -7.15 1.82
N LEU A 289 0.42 -7.16 1.74
CA LEU A 289 -0.29 -7.87 0.68
C LEU A 289 0.03 -7.28 -0.71
N GLN A 290 0.13 -5.97 -0.81
CA GLN A 290 0.47 -5.30 -2.08
C GLN A 290 1.94 -5.55 -2.46
N ILE A 291 2.87 -5.54 -1.50
CA ILE A 291 4.28 -5.93 -1.71
C ILE A 291 4.35 -7.38 -2.21
N MET A 292 3.67 -8.31 -1.53
CA MET A 292 3.63 -9.73 -1.91
C MET A 292 3.18 -9.92 -3.36
N LEU A 293 2.10 -9.24 -3.76
CA LEU A 293 1.61 -9.27 -5.13
C LEU A 293 2.65 -8.73 -6.13
N MET A 294 3.32 -7.63 -5.80
CA MET A 294 4.36 -7.06 -6.66
C MET A 294 5.53 -8.04 -6.86
N PHE A 295 5.95 -8.76 -5.81
CA PHE A 295 6.97 -9.81 -5.90
C PHE A 295 6.51 -11.00 -6.73
N MET A 296 5.28 -11.46 -6.52
CA MET A 296 4.70 -12.52 -7.35
C MET A 296 4.73 -12.13 -8.82
N LYS A 297 4.28 -10.92 -9.16
CA LYS A 297 4.24 -10.45 -10.55
C LYS A 297 5.64 -10.29 -11.17
N ASN A 298 6.55 -9.65 -10.46
CA ASN A 298 7.78 -9.10 -11.06
C ASN A 298 9.06 -9.87 -10.75
N LYS A 299 9.05 -10.69 -9.70
CA LYS A 299 10.23 -11.41 -9.22
C LYS A 299 10.07 -12.92 -9.28
N HIS A 300 8.90 -13.39 -9.71
CA HIS A 300 8.57 -14.82 -9.74
C HIS A 300 8.86 -15.50 -8.39
N LEU A 301 8.49 -14.80 -7.30
CA LEU A 301 8.65 -15.29 -5.93
C LEU A 301 7.36 -15.04 -5.15
N LEU A 302 6.93 -16.02 -4.34
CA LEU A 302 5.96 -15.82 -3.27
C LEU A 302 6.69 -15.72 -1.93
N PRO A 303 6.74 -14.54 -1.28
CA PRO A 303 7.25 -14.39 0.07
C PRO A 303 6.29 -15.03 1.10
N ALA A 304 6.35 -16.35 1.25
CA ALA A 304 5.42 -17.08 2.13
C ALA A 304 5.53 -16.65 3.60
N GLU A 305 6.70 -16.20 4.04
CA GLU A 305 6.91 -15.64 5.38
C GLU A 305 6.04 -14.40 5.60
N ILE A 306 6.02 -13.45 4.66
CA ILE A 306 5.16 -12.24 4.73
C ILE A 306 3.68 -12.62 4.82
N LEU A 307 3.22 -13.60 4.01
CA LEU A 307 1.84 -14.08 4.07
C LEU A 307 1.48 -14.53 5.48
N TYR A 308 2.34 -15.35 6.07
CA TYR A 308 2.08 -15.96 7.36
C TYR A 308 2.27 -15.00 8.53
N GLU A 309 3.16 -14.01 8.43
CA GLU A 309 3.24 -12.88 9.37
C GLU A 309 1.95 -12.06 9.36
N CYS A 310 1.37 -11.81 8.18
CA CYS A 310 0.05 -11.15 8.06
C CYS A 310 -1.04 -11.97 8.74
N VAL A 311 -1.06 -13.29 8.50
CA VAL A 311 -2.02 -14.21 9.13
C VAL A 311 -1.87 -14.17 10.64
N ASP A 312 -0.65 -14.33 11.15
CA ASP A 312 -0.37 -14.39 12.59
C ASP A 312 -0.69 -13.05 13.27
N SER A 313 -0.47 -11.93 12.59
CA SER A 313 -0.89 -10.59 13.06
C SER A 313 -2.40 -10.45 13.17
N ILE A 314 -3.16 -10.96 12.18
CA ILE A 314 -4.63 -11.02 12.26
C ILE A 314 -5.07 -11.87 13.45
N LEU A 315 -4.52 -13.08 13.59
CA LEU A 315 -4.88 -14.00 14.69
C LEU A 315 -4.54 -13.39 16.05
N TYR A 316 -3.39 -12.71 16.16
CA TYR A 316 -2.99 -11.97 17.35
C TYR A 316 -4.03 -10.90 17.68
N MET A 317 -4.37 -10.01 16.74
CA MET A 317 -5.33 -8.93 16.97
C MET A 317 -6.73 -9.46 17.34
N VAL A 318 -7.19 -10.55 16.71
CA VAL A 318 -8.48 -11.18 17.05
C VAL A 318 -8.50 -11.67 18.51
N ASN A 319 -7.42 -12.26 19.00
CA ASN A 319 -7.33 -12.77 20.37
C ASN A 319 -7.14 -11.67 21.41
N HIS A 320 -6.57 -10.52 21.05
CA HIS A 320 -6.30 -9.41 21.98
C HIS A 320 -7.50 -8.48 22.12
N ASP A 321 -8.02 -7.94 21.02
CA ASP A 321 -9.17 -7.04 21.03
C ASP A 321 -9.94 -7.13 19.71
N ARG A 322 -10.88 -8.08 19.67
CA ARG A 322 -11.74 -8.32 18.51
C ARG A 322 -12.54 -7.09 18.08
N LYS A 323 -13.01 -6.28 19.03
CA LYS A 323 -13.86 -5.11 18.74
C LYS A 323 -13.03 -3.96 18.18
N ALA A 324 -11.85 -3.73 18.76
CA ALA A 324 -10.91 -2.77 18.21
C ALA A 324 -10.46 -3.17 16.79
N LEU A 325 -10.23 -4.46 16.52
CA LEU A 325 -9.97 -4.94 15.17
C LEU A 325 -11.13 -4.65 14.21
N GLN A 326 -12.38 -4.94 14.62
CA GLN A 326 -13.54 -4.59 13.79
C GLN A 326 -13.60 -3.10 13.45
N TYR A 327 -13.29 -2.24 14.43
CA TYR A 327 -13.22 -0.79 14.20
C TYR A 327 -12.06 -0.43 13.27
N ALA A 328 -10.86 -0.96 13.47
CA ALA A 328 -9.69 -0.67 12.62
C ALA A 328 -9.89 -1.08 11.15
N LEU A 329 -10.59 -2.19 10.90
CA LEU A 329 -10.91 -2.67 9.54
C LEU A 329 -11.76 -1.70 8.71
N THR A 330 -12.39 -0.71 9.34
CA THR A 330 -13.19 0.31 8.66
C THR A 330 -12.34 1.37 7.97
N TYR A 331 -11.10 1.57 8.44
CA TYR A 331 -10.15 2.52 7.87
C TYR A 331 -9.53 2.04 6.56
N LEU A 332 -9.68 0.76 6.21
CA LEU A 332 -9.28 0.20 4.92
C LEU A 332 -10.11 0.73 3.73
N HIS A 333 -11.02 1.69 3.94
CA HIS A 333 -11.85 2.26 2.86
C HIS A 333 -11.03 2.96 1.75
N ASP A 334 -9.87 3.50 2.10
CA ASP A 334 -8.93 4.14 1.16
C ASP A 334 -8.01 3.13 0.47
N GLU A 335 -7.98 1.87 0.93
CA GLU A 335 -7.16 0.81 0.33
C GLU A 335 -7.85 0.19 -0.90
N PRO A 336 -7.09 -0.40 -1.84
CA PRO A 336 -7.66 -1.07 -3.01
C PRO A 336 -8.70 -2.13 -2.63
N GLU A 337 -9.78 -2.24 -3.41
CA GLU A 337 -10.92 -3.16 -3.12
C GLU A 337 -10.47 -4.59 -2.83
N TRP A 338 -9.51 -5.11 -3.59
CA TRP A 338 -9.03 -6.47 -3.40
C TRP A 338 -8.28 -6.64 -2.07
N VAL A 339 -7.50 -5.64 -1.64
CA VAL A 339 -6.77 -5.63 -0.35
C VAL A 339 -7.76 -5.52 0.80
N ARG A 340 -8.63 -4.50 0.75
CA ARG A 340 -9.68 -4.29 1.76
C ARG A 340 -10.52 -5.56 1.93
N HIS A 341 -11.00 -6.13 0.83
CA HIS A 341 -11.80 -7.36 0.87
C HIS A 341 -11.02 -8.54 1.43
N ALA A 342 -9.75 -8.73 1.03
CA ALA A 342 -8.89 -9.80 1.54
C ALA A 342 -8.80 -9.75 3.07
N ILE A 343 -8.42 -8.59 3.61
CA ILE A 343 -8.17 -8.41 5.04
C ILE A 343 -9.48 -8.52 5.82
N GLN A 344 -10.53 -7.80 5.39
CA GLN A 344 -11.81 -7.83 6.10
C GLN A 344 -12.40 -9.23 6.15
N VAL A 345 -12.40 -9.97 5.04
CA VAL A 345 -12.92 -11.34 5.00
C VAL A 345 -12.03 -12.30 5.77
N GLY A 346 -10.70 -12.19 5.64
CA GLY A 346 -9.74 -13.01 6.39
C GLY A 346 -9.88 -12.81 7.90
N SER A 347 -10.00 -11.56 8.36
CA SER A 347 -10.23 -11.24 9.77
C SER A 347 -11.59 -11.71 10.27
N GLN A 348 -12.66 -11.55 9.48
CA GLN A 348 -13.99 -12.04 9.86
C GLN A 348 -14.04 -13.58 9.95
N LEU A 349 -13.36 -14.27 9.03
CA LEU A 349 -13.20 -15.73 9.06
C LEU A 349 -12.42 -16.16 10.32
N ALA A 350 -11.32 -15.48 10.63
CA ALA A 350 -10.53 -15.73 11.84
C ALA A 350 -11.38 -15.59 13.11
N MET A 351 -12.17 -14.52 13.23
CA MET A 351 -13.06 -14.29 14.38
C MET A 351 -14.04 -15.44 14.61
N MET A 352 -14.68 -15.94 13.54
CA MET A 352 -15.66 -17.01 13.64
C MET A 352 -14.99 -18.37 13.92
N LEU A 353 -13.87 -18.68 13.26
CA LEU A 353 -13.16 -19.94 13.48
C LEU A 353 -12.55 -20.04 14.88
N ILE A 354 -11.94 -18.96 15.39
CA ILE A 354 -11.41 -18.91 16.77
C ILE A 354 -12.55 -19.04 17.78
N SER A 355 -13.72 -18.44 17.53
CA SER A 355 -14.87 -18.58 18.43
C SER A 355 -15.45 -19.99 18.46
N ARG A 356 -15.26 -20.79 17.39
CA ARG A 356 -15.65 -22.21 17.35
C ARG A 356 -14.63 -23.09 18.05
N ASP A 357 -13.35 -22.88 17.76
CA ASP A 357 -12.23 -23.61 18.37
C ASP A 357 -10.95 -22.74 18.35
N PRO A 358 -10.55 -22.18 19.51
CA PRO A 358 -9.33 -21.37 19.62
C PRO A 358 -8.03 -22.12 19.31
N TYR A 359 -8.03 -23.45 19.35
CA TYR A 359 -6.84 -24.29 19.16
C TYR A 359 -6.79 -24.97 17.78
N ALA A 360 -7.74 -24.66 16.90
CA ALA A 360 -7.79 -25.24 15.56
C ALA A 360 -6.60 -24.78 14.70
N TYR A 361 -5.63 -25.67 14.49
CA TYR A 361 -4.47 -25.42 13.62
C TYR A 361 -4.86 -25.03 12.19
N LYS A 362 -6.04 -25.46 11.74
CA LYS A 362 -6.58 -25.17 10.41
C LYS A 362 -6.97 -23.70 10.23
N THR A 363 -7.20 -22.95 11.31
CA THR A 363 -7.60 -21.53 11.24
C THR A 363 -6.53 -20.69 10.56
N ARG A 364 -5.25 -20.92 10.90
CA ARG A 364 -4.12 -20.22 10.29
C ARG A 364 -4.09 -20.42 8.77
N GLU A 365 -4.23 -21.67 8.34
CA GLU A 365 -4.27 -22.02 6.91
C GLU A 365 -5.52 -21.50 6.20
N ALA A 366 -6.66 -21.45 6.90
CA ALA A 366 -7.89 -20.91 6.35
C ALA A 366 -7.79 -19.40 6.08
N VAL A 367 -7.19 -18.65 7.02
CA VAL A 367 -6.94 -17.21 6.86
C VAL A 367 -5.93 -16.96 5.75
N ALA A 368 -4.86 -17.77 5.64
CA ALA A 368 -3.92 -17.69 4.53
C ALA A 368 -4.62 -17.83 3.16
N GLY A 369 -5.51 -18.84 3.03
CA GLY A 369 -6.32 -19.04 1.83
C GLY A 369 -7.25 -17.86 1.54
N ALA A 370 -7.85 -17.26 2.56
CA ALA A 370 -8.72 -16.09 2.43
C ALA A 370 -7.98 -14.84 1.92
N LEU A 371 -6.77 -14.57 2.45
CA LEU A 371 -5.92 -13.46 2.00
C LEU A 371 -5.46 -13.66 0.55
N LEU A 372 -5.02 -14.88 0.20
CA LEU A 372 -4.54 -15.19 -1.15
C LEU A 372 -5.66 -15.17 -2.20
N HIS A 373 -6.85 -15.66 -1.87
CA HIS A 373 -7.93 -15.87 -2.85
C HIS A 373 -8.21 -14.64 -3.74
N THR A 374 -8.28 -13.45 -3.15
CA THR A 374 -8.55 -12.21 -3.90
C THR A 374 -7.35 -11.68 -4.68
N MET A 375 -6.13 -12.07 -4.33
CA MET A 375 -4.89 -11.68 -5.01
C MET A 375 -4.85 -12.15 -6.47
N GLY A 376 -5.69 -13.12 -6.84
CA GLY A 376 -5.89 -13.49 -8.24
C GLY A 376 -6.45 -12.37 -9.11
N LYS A 377 -7.25 -11.45 -8.55
CA LYS A 377 -7.90 -10.37 -9.33
C LYS A 377 -6.86 -9.43 -9.97
N PRO A 378 -5.90 -8.86 -9.23
CA PRO A 378 -4.90 -7.99 -9.82
C PRO A 378 -3.92 -8.69 -10.78
N LEU A 379 -3.80 -10.02 -10.72
CA LEU A 379 -3.04 -10.79 -11.71
C LEU A 379 -3.69 -10.77 -13.11
N LEU A 380 -4.96 -10.38 -13.22
CA LEU A 380 -5.69 -10.28 -14.49
C LEU A 380 -5.61 -8.91 -15.15
N ILE A 381 -4.99 -7.92 -14.50
CA ILE A 381 -4.86 -6.58 -15.08
C ILE A 381 -4.09 -6.66 -16.40
N SER A 382 -4.70 -6.12 -17.44
CA SER A 382 -4.28 -6.23 -18.84
C SER A 382 -4.97 -5.13 -19.65
N GLU A 383 -4.68 -5.02 -20.95
CA GLU A 383 -5.37 -4.07 -21.82
C GLU A 383 -6.90 -4.30 -21.85
N GLN A 384 -7.36 -5.55 -21.71
CA GLN A 384 -8.79 -5.90 -21.68
C GLN A 384 -9.43 -5.71 -20.30
N LEU A 385 -8.62 -5.55 -19.26
CA LEU A 385 -9.05 -5.23 -17.90
C LEU A 385 -8.03 -4.25 -17.30
N PRO A 386 -8.05 -2.98 -17.73
CA PRO A 386 -6.98 -2.03 -17.39
C PRO A 386 -7.01 -1.62 -15.92
N SER A 387 -8.17 -1.76 -15.27
CA SER A 387 -8.33 -1.38 -13.87
C SER A 387 -9.31 -2.28 -13.14
N LEU A 388 -9.10 -2.40 -11.82
CA LEU A 388 -10.07 -2.96 -10.88
C LEU A 388 -10.99 -1.89 -10.26
N LYS A 389 -10.89 -0.63 -10.74
CA LYS A 389 -11.71 0.50 -10.28
C LYS A 389 -13.17 0.40 -10.78
N ILE A 390 -13.96 1.40 -10.42
CA ILE A 390 -15.41 1.50 -10.60
C ILE A 390 -15.80 1.46 -12.10
N HIS A 391 -16.98 0.89 -12.42
CA HIS A 391 -17.57 0.73 -13.77
C HIS A 391 -17.07 -0.46 -14.60
N MET A 392 -17.39 -1.66 -14.13
CA MET A 392 -17.06 -2.88 -14.86
C MET A 392 -18.10 -3.24 -15.91
N SER A 393 -17.66 -3.43 -17.15
CA SER A 393 -18.49 -3.96 -18.23
C SER A 393 -18.77 -5.46 -18.01
N PRO A 394 -19.84 -6.03 -18.60
CA PRO A 394 -20.07 -7.48 -18.52
C PRO A 394 -18.87 -8.33 -19.00
N PRO A 395 -18.15 -7.98 -20.08
CA PRO A 395 -16.89 -8.66 -20.45
C PRO A 395 -15.83 -8.61 -19.34
N HIS A 396 -15.62 -7.46 -18.70
CA HIS A 396 -14.66 -7.36 -17.59
C HIS A 396 -15.05 -8.27 -16.42
N ALA A 397 -16.34 -8.44 -16.16
CA ALA A 397 -16.83 -9.34 -15.12
C ALA A 397 -16.53 -10.82 -15.43
N GLU A 398 -16.63 -11.25 -16.70
CA GLU A 398 -16.26 -12.61 -17.11
C GLU A 398 -14.76 -12.86 -17.01
N ILE A 399 -13.92 -11.87 -17.38
CA ILE A 399 -12.47 -11.94 -17.17
C ILE A 399 -12.17 -12.10 -15.68
N LEU A 400 -12.80 -11.31 -14.80
CA LEU A 400 -12.59 -11.40 -13.36
C LEU A 400 -12.93 -12.76 -12.75
N LYS A 401 -13.86 -13.53 -13.31
CA LYS A 401 -14.14 -14.89 -12.81
C LYS A 401 -12.94 -15.83 -12.95
N GLN A 402 -12.01 -15.52 -13.85
CA GLN A 402 -10.79 -16.30 -14.06
C GLN A 402 -9.72 -16.10 -12.98
N HIS A 403 -9.96 -15.24 -11.97
CA HIS A 403 -8.93 -14.89 -10.99
C HIS A 403 -8.44 -16.08 -10.17
N VAL A 404 -9.33 -17.04 -9.90
CA VAL A 404 -8.98 -18.29 -9.20
C VAL A 404 -7.99 -19.10 -10.04
N HIS A 405 -8.25 -19.23 -11.34
CA HIS A 405 -7.36 -19.94 -12.27
C HIS A 405 -6.03 -19.19 -12.43
N ALA A 406 -6.06 -17.87 -12.57
CA ALA A 406 -4.86 -17.04 -12.68
C ALA A 406 -3.97 -17.17 -11.44
N LEU A 407 -4.55 -17.15 -10.25
CA LEU A 407 -3.83 -17.35 -8.99
C LEU A 407 -3.26 -18.76 -8.90
N SER A 408 -4.07 -19.80 -9.14
CA SER A 408 -3.62 -21.20 -9.08
C SER A 408 -2.47 -21.47 -10.05
N LYS A 409 -2.58 -21.01 -11.30
CA LYS A 409 -1.52 -21.08 -12.30
C LYS A 409 -0.27 -20.34 -11.82
N LYS A 410 -0.43 -19.15 -11.25
CA LYS A 410 0.69 -18.35 -10.74
C LYS A 410 1.40 -19.07 -9.59
N LEU A 411 0.68 -19.58 -8.60
CA LEU A 411 1.25 -20.33 -7.48
C LEU A 411 2.00 -21.58 -7.95
N SER A 412 1.45 -22.30 -8.94
CA SER A 412 2.13 -23.44 -9.55
C SER A 412 3.44 -23.07 -10.25
N VAL A 413 3.51 -21.92 -10.93
CA VAL A 413 4.76 -21.41 -11.54
C VAL A 413 5.79 -20.99 -10.50
N LEU A 414 5.33 -20.63 -9.29
CA LEU A 414 6.17 -20.24 -8.17
C LEU A 414 6.63 -21.44 -7.32
N ASP A 415 6.31 -22.67 -7.73
CA ASP A 415 6.58 -23.91 -6.99
C ASP A 415 6.12 -23.90 -5.52
N TRP A 416 5.09 -23.11 -5.21
CA TRP A 416 4.53 -23.02 -3.87
C TRP A 416 3.28 -23.89 -3.74
N THR A 417 3.30 -24.80 -2.76
CA THR A 417 2.19 -25.72 -2.50
C THR A 417 1.42 -25.31 -1.24
N PRO A 418 0.16 -24.85 -1.37
CA PRO A 418 -0.68 -24.56 -0.21
C PRO A 418 -1.03 -25.83 0.57
N SER A 419 -1.32 -25.69 1.86
CA SER A 419 -1.96 -26.76 2.63
C SER A 419 -3.34 -27.12 2.03
N PRO A 420 -3.90 -28.31 2.33
CA PRO A 420 -5.22 -28.69 1.82
C PRO A 420 -6.33 -27.69 2.18
N THR A 421 -6.28 -27.10 3.38
CA THR A 421 -7.27 -26.09 3.82
C THR A 421 -7.10 -24.77 3.08
N CYS A 422 -5.86 -24.30 2.92
CA CYS A 422 -5.57 -23.09 2.16
C CYS A 422 -5.99 -23.25 0.69
N SER A 423 -5.65 -24.38 0.07
CA SER A 423 -6.00 -24.74 -1.31
C SER A 423 -7.52 -24.79 -1.52
N ASP A 424 -8.25 -25.44 -0.62
CA ASP A 424 -9.71 -25.54 -0.70
C ASP A 424 -10.39 -24.16 -0.73
N ILE A 425 -9.94 -23.21 0.11
CA ILE A 425 -10.46 -21.84 0.10
C ILE A 425 -10.07 -21.10 -1.17
N ILE A 426 -8.80 -21.19 -1.60
CA ILE A 426 -8.32 -20.52 -2.82
C ILE A 426 -9.19 -20.93 -4.01
N LEU A 427 -9.48 -22.22 -4.15
CA LEU A 427 -10.19 -22.79 -5.29
C LEU A 427 -11.71 -22.58 -5.19
N ASN A 428 -12.30 -22.74 -4.01
CA ASN A 428 -13.74 -22.94 -3.89
C ASN A 428 -14.49 -21.79 -3.19
N ALA A 429 -13.82 -20.74 -2.72
CA ALA A 429 -14.50 -19.66 -1.99
C ALA A 429 -15.52 -18.84 -2.80
N ASN A 430 -15.59 -19.01 -4.13
CA ASN A 430 -16.63 -18.40 -4.98
C ASN A 430 -17.78 -19.37 -5.30
N GLU A 431 -17.68 -20.62 -4.87
CA GLU A 431 -18.71 -21.64 -5.04
C GLU A 431 -19.95 -21.34 -4.17
N ARG A 432 -21.08 -21.92 -4.57
CA ARG A 432 -22.39 -21.71 -3.94
C ARG A 432 -23.12 -23.04 -3.83
N LEU A 433 -24.03 -23.13 -2.86
CA LEU A 433 -24.74 -24.38 -2.58
C LEU A 433 -25.51 -24.94 -3.78
N ASP A 434 -26.04 -24.08 -4.66
CA ASP A 434 -26.76 -24.44 -5.89
C ASP A 434 -25.88 -24.75 -7.11
N GLY A 435 -24.55 -24.68 -6.98
CA GLY A 435 -23.62 -24.85 -8.10
C GLY A 435 -23.57 -23.65 -9.06
N SER A 436 -24.25 -22.53 -8.76
CA SER A 436 -24.16 -21.29 -9.58
C SER A 436 -22.87 -20.50 -9.36
N GLY A 437 -21.97 -21.01 -8.52
CA GLY A 437 -20.66 -20.45 -8.26
C GLY A 437 -19.64 -20.79 -9.34
N TYR A 438 -18.37 -20.51 -9.08
CA TYR A 438 -17.25 -20.75 -9.98
C TYR A 438 -15.98 -21.01 -9.16
N PRO A 439 -14.94 -21.66 -9.71
CA PRO A 439 -14.74 -22.00 -11.12
C PRO A 439 -15.39 -23.30 -11.61
N THR A 440 -15.73 -24.25 -10.74
CA THR A 440 -16.15 -25.61 -11.12
C THR A 440 -17.66 -25.85 -10.95
N GLY A 441 -18.38 -24.96 -10.27
CA GLY A 441 -19.83 -25.08 -10.08
C GLY A 441 -20.20 -26.20 -9.08
N MET A 442 -19.40 -26.36 -8.03
CA MET A 442 -19.59 -27.38 -7.00
C MET A 442 -20.91 -27.17 -6.24
N GLN A 443 -21.61 -28.28 -5.97
CA GLN A 443 -22.82 -28.29 -5.15
C GLN A 443 -22.50 -28.45 -3.67
N ALA A 444 -23.47 -28.15 -2.81
CA ALA A 444 -23.36 -28.12 -1.35
C ALA A 444 -22.59 -29.31 -0.73
N GLU A 445 -22.83 -30.54 -1.20
CA GLU A 445 -22.27 -31.77 -0.65
C GLU A 445 -20.76 -31.89 -0.88
N ALA A 446 -20.25 -31.22 -1.92
CA ALA A 446 -18.83 -31.22 -2.25
C ALA A 446 -18.06 -30.08 -1.58
N LEU A 447 -18.76 -29.10 -0.99
CA LEU A 447 -18.16 -27.94 -0.35
C LEU A 447 -17.84 -28.22 1.12
N SER A 448 -16.59 -27.94 1.51
CA SER A 448 -16.22 -27.99 2.92
C SER A 448 -17.02 -26.97 3.75
N GLU A 449 -17.17 -27.23 5.04
CA GLU A 449 -17.85 -26.30 5.95
C GLU A 449 -17.18 -24.92 5.98
N VAL A 450 -15.84 -24.88 5.92
CA VAL A 450 -15.08 -23.63 5.91
C VAL A 450 -15.34 -22.85 4.62
N VAL A 451 -15.46 -23.52 3.47
CA VAL A 451 -15.82 -22.86 2.20
C VAL A 451 -17.25 -22.33 2.22
N ARG A 452 -18.21 -23.09 2.78
CA ARG A 452 -19.60 -22.61 2.95
C ARG A 452 -19.66 -21.37 3.85
N LEU A 453 -18.89 -21.36 4.94
CA LEU A 453 -18.75 -20.21 5.84
C LEU A 453 -18.13 -19.01 5.11
N MET A 454 -17.02 -19.24 4.41
CA MET A 454 -16.32 -18.22 3.63
C MET A 454 -17.24 -17.58 2.58
N SER A 455 -18.08 -18.39 1.91
CA SER A 455 -19.04 -17.89 0.91
C SER A 455 -20.04 -16.89 1.51
N VAL A 456 -20.53 -17.15 2.74
CA VAL A 456 -21.41 -16.23 3.49
C VAL A 456 -20.68 -14.94 3.89
N ILE A 457 -19.47 -15.05 4.47
CA ILE A 457 -18.68 -13.89 4.88
C ILE A 457 -18.39 -12.98 3.67
N LYS A 458 -17.91 -13.58 2.56
CA LYS A 458 -17.58 -12.85 1.34
C LYS A 458 -18.79 -12.13 0.73
N ILE A 459 -19.95 -12.79 0.65
CA ILE A 459 -21.11 -12.15 0.03
C ILE A 459 -21.62 -10.99 0.89
N ILE A 460 -21.60 -11.12 2.22
CA ILE A 460 -21.96 -10.02 3.11
C ILE A 460 -20.99 -8.85 2.93
N ASN A 461 -19.68 -9.10 2.99
CA ASN A 461 -18.68 -8.05 2.77
C ASN A 461 -18.85 -7.35 1.41
N LYS A 462 -19.13 -8.12 0.36
CA LYS A 462 -19.37 -7.62 -1.00
C LYS A 462 -20.63 -6.76 -1.13
N LEU A 463 -21.67 -7.03 -0.33
CA LEU A 463 -22.91 -6.26 -0.32
C LEU A 463 -22.78 -5.00 0.52
N THR A 464 -22.01 -5.02 1.61
CA THR A 464 -21.90 -3.90 2.56
C THR A 464 -20.83 -2.87 2.23
N HIS A 465 -20.08 -3.04 1.14
CA HIS A 465 -19.04 -2.11 0.73
C HIS A 465 -19.15 -1.74 -0.74
N GLU A 466 -18.71 -0.52 -1.07
CA GLU A 466 -18.66 -0.04 -2.44
C GLU A 466 -17.71 -0.89 -3.31
N ARG A 467 -18.18 -1.21 -4.52
CA ARG A 467 -17.44 -2.05 -5.47
C ARG A 467 -17.95 -1.87 -6.89
N ASN A 468 -17.05 -1.67 -7.85
CA ASN A 468 -17.36 -1.71 -9.29
C ASN A 468 -18.55 -0.82 -9.71
N GLY A 469 -18.77 0.31 -9.02
CA GLY A 469 -19.92 1.21 -9.25
C GLY A 469 -21.23 0.77 -8.60
N GLN A 470 -21.20 -0.21 -7.69
CA GLN A 470 -22.33 -0.60 -6.86
C GLN A 470 -22.21 0.05 -5.49
N HIS A 471 -23.26 0.76 -5.08
CA HIS A 471 -23.36 1.35 -3.74
C HIS A 471 -23.47 0.26 -2.66
N PRO A 472 -22.90 0.49 -1.46
CA PRO A 472 -23.06 -0.41 -0.34
C PRO A 472 -24.51 -0.50 0.12
N GLN A 473 -24.91 -1.70 0.52
CA GLN A 473 -26.17 -1.98 1.23
C GLN A 473 -25.95 -1.84 2.73
N GLN A 474 -27.02 -1.49 3.44
CA GLN A 474 -27.02 -1.55 4.89
C GLN A 474 -26.88 -3.00 5.39
N PRO A 475 -26.19 -3.24 6.52
CA PRO A 475 -25.97 -4.59 7.04
C PRO A 475 -27.25 -5.43 7.13
N LEU A 476 -28.34 -4.85 7.64
CA LEU A 476 -29.62 -5.55 7.76
C LEU A 476 -30.21 -5.94 6.39
N ASP A 477 -30.08 -5.09 5.38
CA ASP A 477 -30.55 -5.38 4.03
C ASP A 477 -29.69 -6.44 3.36
N ALA A 478 -28.37 -6.40 3.57
CA ALA A 478 -27.46 -7.46 3.13
C ALA A 478 -27.84 -8.81 3.76
N TYR A 479 -28.12 -8.85 5.07
CA TYR A 479 -28.56 -10.08 5.75
C TYR A 479 -29.89 -10.59 5.20
N ARG A 480 -30.86 -9.72 4.97
CA ARG A 480 -32.14 -10.09 4.34
C ARG A 480 -31.94 -10.64 2.94
N TRP A 481 -31.04 -10.03 2.16
CA TRP A 481 -30.70 -10.46 0.82
C TRP A 481 -30.11 -11.88 0.82
N VAL A 482 -29.18 -12.18 1.75
CA VAL A 482 -28.59 -13.52 1.89
C VAL A 482 -29.65 -14.52 2.39
N ASN A 483 -30.44 -14.15 3.41
CA ASN A 483 -31.49 -15.00 3.98
C ASN A 483 -32.57 -15.40 2.97
N SER A 484 -32.84 -14.53 1.98
CA SER A 484 -33.79 -14.81 0.90
C SER A 484 -33.27 -15.76 -0.19
N ARG A 485 -32.02 -16.23 -0.07
CA ARG A 485 -31.35 -17.11 -1.05
C ARG A 485 -30.75 -18.36 -0.38
N PRO A 486 -31.56 -19.16 0.34
CA PRO A 486 -31.09 -20.37 1.03
C PRO A 486 -30.54 -21.43 0.07
N GLU A 487 -30.91 -21.39 -1.21
CA GLU A 487 -30.35 -22.24 -2.26
C GLU A 487 -28.88 -21.90 -2.58
N LYS A 488 -28.40 -20.70 -2.25
CA LYS A 488 -27.02 -20.26 -2.52
C LYS A 488 -26.15 -20.21 -1.27
N TYR A 489 -26.76 -19.88 -0.12
CA TYR A 489 -26.06 -19.56 1.10
C TYR A 489 -26.68 -20.27 2.29
N GLU A 490 -25.83 -20.82 3.16
CA GLU A 490 -26.30 -21.61 4.29
C GLU A 490 -26.88 -20.72 5.40
N LYS A 491 -28.13 -20.99 5.78
CA LYS A 491 -28.88 -20.15 6.71
C LYS A 491 -28.32 -20.20 8.14
N SER A 492 -27.85 -21.36 8.59
CA SER A 492 -27.18 -21.55 9.89
C SER A 492 -25.95 -20.65 10.02
N LEU A 493 -25.12 -20.60 8.98
CA LEU A 493 -23.90 -19.79 8.92
C LEU A 493 -24.20 -18.29 8.87
N LEU A 494 -25.30 -17.88 8.21
CA LEU A 494 -25.78 -16.49 8.29
C LEU A 494 -26.22 -16.13 9.72
N VAL A 495 -26.94 -17.01 10.40
CA VAL A 495 -27.35 -16.78 11.80
C VAL A 495 -26.13 -16.64 12.70
N GLU A 496 -25.14 -17.51 12.52
CA GLU A 496 -23.87 -17.44 13.26
C GLU A 496 -23.11 -16.14 12.96
N TYR A 497 -23.08 -15.68 11.70
CA TYR A 497 -22.50 -14.39 11.33
C TYR A 497 -23.20 -13.24 12.08
N ILE A 498 -24.54 -13.23 12.10
CA ILE A 498 -25.31 -12.19 12.80
C ILE A 498 -25.06 -12.23 14.32
N GLN A 499 -24.89 -13.41 14.92
CA GLN A 499 -24.52 -13.54 16.33
C GLN A 499 -23.14 -12.94 16.63
N HIS A 500 -22.21 -13.02 15.66
CA HIS A 500 -20.86 -12.51 15.80
C HIS A 500 -20.77 -10.99 15.59
N PHE A 501 -21.45 -10.44 14.60
CA PHE A 501 -21.29 -9.04 14.18
C PHE A 501 -22.48 -8.15 14.52
N GLY A 502 -23.59 -8.74 14.96
CA GLY A 502 -24.80 -8.02 15.32
C GLY A 502 -25.56 -7.42 14.13
N LEU A 503 -26.68 -6.77 14.45
CA LEU A 503 -27.48 -6.00 13.49
C LEU A 503 -26.93 -4.60 13.24
N TYR A 504 -26.10 -4.11 14.17
CA TYR A 504 -25.46 -2.80 14.14
C TYR A 504 -23.93 -2.97 14.28
N PRO A 505 -23.25 -3.49 13.24
CA PRO A 505 -21.82 -3.78 13.32
C PRO A 505 -21.00 -2.52 13.65
N ILE A 506 -19.95 -2.71 14.43
CA ILE A 506 -18.92 -1.67 14.68
C ILE A 506 -18.44 -1.13 13.34
N GLY A 507 -18.31 0.20 13.24
CA GLY A 507 -17.97 0.90 12.01
C GLY A 507 -19.15 1.34 11.15
N SER A 508 -20.38 0.95 11.48
CA SER A 508 -21.56 1.42 10.73
C SER A 508 -21.95 2.84 11.18
N LEU A 509 -22.49 3.64 10.26
CA LEU A 509 -23.04 4.96 10.57
C LEU A 509 -24.47 4.79 11.08
N ALA A 510 -24.70 5.12 12.35
CA ALA A 510 -26.01 5.08 12.98
C ALA A 510 -26.73 6.43 12.86
N LYS A 511 -28.05 6.39 12.69
CA LYS A 511 -28.94 7.54 12.73
C LYS A 511 -29.80 7.50 14.00
N PHE A 512 -29.90 8.64 14.67
CA PHE A 512 -30.69 8.81 15.89
C PHE A 512 -31.87 9.78 15.67
N SER A 513 -32.91 9.62 16.47
CA SER A 513 -34.20 10.32 16.30
C SER A 513 -34.14 11.84 16.41
N ASN A 514 -33.11 12.40 17.07
CA ASN A 514 -32.92 13.86 17.13
C ASN A 514 -32.10 14.40 15.94
N GLY A 515 -31.92 13.60 14.89
CA GLY A 515 -31.20 14.01 13.67
C GLY A 515 -29.69 13.90 13.76
N PHE A 516 -29.13 13.24 14.78
CA PHE A 516 -27.69 13.00 14.88
C PHE A 516 -27.26 11.77 14.08
N LEU A 517 -26.09 11.86 13.46
CA LEU A 517 -25.37 10.76 12.86
C LEU A 517 -24.12 10.46 13.68
N ALA A 518 -23.87 9.18 13.95
CA ALA A 518 -22.73 8.76 14.75
C ALA A 518 -22.17 7.41 14.29
N TRP A 519 -20.84 7.29 14.25
CA TRP A 519 -20.17 6.02 13.98
C TRP A 519 -20.25 5.11 15.18
N ILE A 520 -20.60 3.84 14.98
CA ILE A 520 -20.60 2.85 16.05
C ILE A 520 -19.17 2.45 16.36
N VAL A 521 -18.71 2.77 17.58
CA VAL A 521 -17.35 2.46 18.04
C VAL A 521 -17.33 1.18 18.86
N ASP A 522 -18.39 0.92 19.65
CA ASP A 522 -18.52 -0.31 20.44
C ASP A 522 -19.99 -0.72 20.64
N VAL A 523 -20.22 -2.00 20.88
CA VAL A 523 -21.52 -2.64 21.14
C VAL A 523 -21.52 -3.44 22.44
N ASP A 524 -22.66 -3.56 23.11
CA ASP A 524 -22.82 -4.39 24.31
C ASP A 524 -22.92 -5.90 23.97
N ALA A 525 -23.08 -6.74 25.00
CA ALA A 525 -23.24 -8.18 24.85
C ALA A 525 -24.50 -8.62 24.08
N LYS A 526 -25.46 -7.71 23.88
CA LYS A 526 -26.68 -7.92 23.08
C LYS A 526 -26.53 -7.42 21.64
N GLY A 527 -25.36 -6.87 21.28
CA GLY A 527 -25.10 -6.29 19.97
C GLY A 527 -25.73 -4.90 19.77
N MET A 528 -26.08 -4.21 20.85
CA MET A 528 -26.61 -2.84 20.80
C MET A 528 -25.47 -1.83 20.94
N PRO A 529 -25.46 -0.71 20.19
CA PRO A 529 -24.43 0.32 20.34
C PRO A 529 -24.31 0.82 21.79
N CYS A 530 -23.11 0.80 22.33
CA CYS A 530 -22.82 1.28 23.69
C CYS A 530 -21.79 2.42 23.73
N LYS A 531 -21.08 2.64 22.63
CA LYS A 531 -20.16 3.76 22.40
C LYS A 531 -20.27 4.22 20.94
N VAL A 532 -20.44 5.52 20.71
CA VAL A 532 -20.52 6.10 19.37
C VAL A 532 -19.69 7.37 19.26
N ASP A 533 -19.18 7.68 18.07
CA ASP A 533 -18.56 8.97 17.73
C ASP A 533 -19.56 9.80 16.91
N VAL A 534 -20.11 10.86 17.51
CA VAL A 534 -21.09 11.74 16.88
C VAL A 534 -20.39 12.68 15.92
N VAL A 535 -20.78 12.63 14.65
CA VAL A 535 -20.08 13.34 13.57
C VAL A 535 -20.90 14.47 12.94
N LYS A 536 -22.23 14.40 13.01
CA LYS A 536 -23.10 15.36 12.32
C LYS A 536 -24.46 15.48 12.97
N ASN A 537 -25.02 16.68 12.92
CA ASN A 537 -26.44 16.91 13.18
C ASN A 537 -27.12 17.40 11.90
N LEU A 538 -28.15 16.69 11.45
CA LEU A 538 -28.88 16.99 10.22
C LEU A 538 -29.64 18.32 10.26
N ALA A 539 -29.92 18.87 11.45
CA ALA A 539 -30.47 20.21 11.62
C ALA A 539 -29.45 21.31 11.28
N PHE A 540 -28.15 21.04 11.39
CA PHE A 540 -27.06 21.99 11.17
C PHE A 540 -26.08 21.45 10.13
N ARG A 541 -26.38 21.69 8.85
CA ARG A 541 -25.68 21.04 7.72
C ARG A 541 -24.17 21.30 7.67
N ASP A 542 -23.73 22.45 8.15
CA ASP A 542 -22.33 22.90 8.09
C ASP A 542 -21.53 22.59 9.37
N THR A 543 -22.14 21.96 10.37
CA THR A 543 -21.45 21.62 11.62
C THR A 543 -20.85 20.23 11.56
N SER A 544 -19.51 20.15 11.60
CA SER A 544 -18.79 18.94 11.94
C SER A 544 -18.74 18.77 13.46
N ILE A 545 -19.19 17.63 13.95
CA ILE A 545 -19.11 17.26 15.37
C ILE A 545 -17.98 16.23 15.52
N ASP A 546 -17.30 16.27 16.65
CA ASP A 546 -16.34 15.25 17.06
C ASP A 546 -16.55 15.00 18.55
N THR A 547 -17.48 14.09 18.88
CA THR A 547 -17.86 13.86 20.28
C THR A 547 -18.20 12.41 20.49
N VAL A 548 -17.38 11.74 21.29
CA VAL A 548 -17.62 10.36 21.70
C VAL A 548 -18.65 10.34 22.84
N LEU A 549 -19.73 9.60 22.64
CA LEU A 549 -20.77 9.37 23.65
C LEU A 549 -20.83 7.90 24.05
N PHE A 550 -21.17 7.65 25.30
CA PHE A 550 -21.47 6.33 25.84
C PHE A 550 -22.99 6.14 25.98
N SER A 551 -23.44 4.89 26.11
CA SER A 551 -24.87 4.55 26.21
C SER A 551 -25.66 5.37 27.24
N ASN A 552 -25.03 5.76 28.35
CA ASN A 552 -25.66 6.60 29.40
C ASN A 552 -26.01 8.02 28.91
N ASP A 553 -25.36 8.49 27.85
CA ASP A 553 -25.48 9.83 27.28
C ASP A 553 -26.33 9.85 25.99
N PHE A 554 -26.88 8.71 25.55
CA PHE A 554 -27.62 8.65 24.29
C PHE A 554 -28.94 9.43 24.32
N ASN A 555 -29.46 9.72 25.52
CA ASN A 555 -30.59 10.64 25.68
C ASN A 555 -30.35 12.02 25.04
N GLN A 556 -29.08 12.45 24.90
CA GLN A 556 -28.69 13.70 24.25
C GLN A 556 -28.94 13.67 22.73
N ILE A 557 -28.80 12.49 22.10
CA ILE A 557 -28.90 12.31 20.63
C ILE A 557 -30.19 11.60 20.19
N GLY A 558 -30.95 11.04 21.13
CA GLY A 558 -32.25 10.41 20.89
C GLY A 558 -32.20 8.89 20.83
N ARG A 559 -33.24 8.27 20.27
CA ARG A 559 -33.31 6.80 20.11
C ARG A 559 -32.62 6.38 18.81
N LEU A 560 -31.96 5.23 18.81
CA LEU A 560 -31.40 4.62 17.61
C LEU A 560 -32.53 4.27 16.63
N GLU A 561 -32.49 4.82 15.42
CA GLU A 561 -33.44 4.52 14.34
C GLU A 561 -32.95 3.36 13.46
N GLY A 562 -31.63 3.28 13.25
CA GLY A 562 -30.98 2.27 12.42
C GLY A 562 -29.63 2.75 11.90
N THR A 563 -29.07 2.03 10.94
CA THR A 563 -27.86 2.43 10.20
C THR A 563 -28.22 3.04 8.85
N VAL A 564 -27.34 3.90 8.35
CA VAL A 564 -27.51 4.62 7.09
C VAL A 564 -26.23 4.63 6.26
N ASN A 565 -26.34 4.87 4.95
CA ASN A 565 -25.18 4.96 4.07
C ASN A 565 -24.51 6.33 4.26
N PRO A 566 -23.20 6.40 4.55
CA PRO A 566 -22.51 7.67 4.76
C PRO A 566 -22.58 8.62 3.55
N SER A 567 -22.54 8.06 2.35
CA SER A 567 -22.66 8.79 1.07
C SER A 567 -23.95 9.61 0.97
N ASP A 568 -25.06 9.11 1.53
CA ASP A 568 -26.37 9.77 1.44
C ASP A 568 -26.41 11.08 2.25
N TYR A 569 -25.43 11.27 3.14
CA TYR A 569 -25.36 12.40 4.07
C TYR A 569 -24.08 13.24 3.91
N ASN A 570 -23.27 12.96 2.88
CA ASN A 570 -21.93 13.54 2.69
C ASN A 570 -21.08 13.42 3.96
N VAL A 571 -21.09 12.22 4.56
CA VAL A 571 -20.24 11.86 5.70
C VAL A 571 -19.20 10.88 5.20
N SER A 572 -17.92 11.20 5.39
CA SER A 572 -16.84 10.23 5.25
C SER A 572 -16.44 9.74 6.64
N MET A 573 -15.88 8.52 6.70
CA MET A 573 -15.08 8.16 7.87
C MET A 573 -13.98 9.21 8.02
N LYS A 574 -13.65 9.57 9.27
CA LYS A 574 -12.47 10.40 9.48
C LYS A 574 -11.28 9.62 8.92
N LYS A 575 -10.46 10.27 8.08
CA LYS A 575 -9.08 9.82 7.91
C LYS A 575 -8.48 9.81 9.31
N ALA A 576 -7.94 8.66 9.70
CA ALA A 576 -7.55 8.38 11.09
C ALA A 576 -6.59 9.41 11.66
#